data_AF-A0AA39VUH7-F1
#
_entry.id   AF-A0AA39VUH7-F1
#
_cell.length_a   1.000
_cell.length_b   1.000
_cell.length_c   1.000
_cell.angle_alpha   90.00
_cell.angle_beta   90.00
_cell.angle_gamma   90.00
#
_symmetry.space_group_name_H-M   'P 1'
#
loop_
_entity.id
_entity.type
_entity.pdbx_description
1 polymer ?
#
loop_
_entity_poly.entity_id
_entity_poly.type
_entity_poly.pdbx_seq_one_letter_code
_entity_poly.pdbx_strand_id
1 'polypeptide(L)'
;MLKLYTVSVSLPLPQTHKIKTPKPHTLTITGPTTLSGHLPISGSKNSSLPLLAATLLCSNSSLLHSVPTNLTDTNAMLSILRSLGAKVEVDIGNKSWSMLIV
;
A
#
# COMPACT_ATOMS: atom_id res chain seq x y z
N MET A 1 8.55 -18.51 -53.88
CA MET A 1 9.05 -19.15 -52.65
C MET A 1 10.14 -18.27 -52.06
N LEU A 2 9.81 -17.35 -51.13
CA LEU A 2 10.80 -16.51 -50.43
C LEU A 2 11.39 -17.29 -49.25
N LYS A 3 12.72 -17.34 -49.15
CA LYS A 3 13.45 -17.86 -47.99
C LYS A 3 13.69 -16.71 -47.00
N LEU A 4 13.08 -16.80 -45.82
CA LEU A 4 13.37 -15.92 -44.68
C LEU A 4 14.73 -16.31 -44.09
N TYR A 5 15.69 -15.39 -44.10
CA TYR A 5 17.00 -15.55 -43.44
C TYR A 5 16.92 -14.85 -42.08
N THR A 6 16.91 -15.61 -40.98
CA THR A 6 17.05 -15.07 -39.63
C THR A 6 18.52 -14.84 -39.32
N VAL A 7 18.90 -13.58 -39.10
CA VAL A 7 20.23 -13.18 -38.59
C VAL A 7 20.17 -13.18 -37.07
N SER A 8 20.86 -14.13 -36.43
CA SER A 8 21.02 -14.18 -34.98
C SER A 8 22.14 -13.22 -34.56
N VAL A 9 21.78 -12.05 -34.04
CA VAL A 9 22.75 -11.16 -33.37
C VAL A 9 22.86 -11.58 -31.91
N SER A 10 23.99 -12.18 -31.53
CA SER A 10 24.30 -12.50 -30.14
C SER A 10 24.72 -11.23 -29.40
N LEU A 11 23.80 -10.58 -28.69
CA LEU A 11 24.17 -9.52 -27.75
C LEU A 11 24.84 -10.14 -26.50
N PRO A 12 25.98 -9.61 -26.03
CA PRO A 12 26.55 -10.03 -24.77
C PRO A 12 25.61 -9.68 -23.59
N LEU A 13 25.36 -10.66 -22.73
CA LEU A 13 24.54 -10.49 -21.53
C LEU A 13 25.19 -9.45 -20.58
N PRO A 14 24.43 -8.48 -20.06
CA PRO A 14 24.96 -7.50 -19.13
C PRO A 14 25.45 -8.21 -17.86
N GLN A 15 26.69 -7.92 -17.45
CA GLN A 15 27.30 -8.45 -16.24
C GLN A 15 26.52 -7.92 -15.02
N THR A 16 25.71 -8.76 -14.39
CA THR A 16 24.93 -8.37 -13.22
C THR A 16 25.84 -8.33 -11.99
N HIS A 17 26.05 -7.12 -11.45
CA HIS A 17 26.64 -6.94 -10.14
C HIS A 17 25.79 -7.73 -9.13
N LYS A 18 26.37 -8.72 -8.42
CA LYS A 18 25.66 -9.51 -7.40
C LYS A 18 25.10 -8.57 -6.32
N ILE A 19 23.83 -8.21 -6.44
CA ILE A 19 23.09 -7.49 -5.41
C ILE A 19 22.97 -8.48 -4.25
N LYS A 20 23.52 -8.12 -3.08
CA LYS A 20 23.31 -8.86 -1.83
C LYS A 20 21.82 -8.75 -1.50
N THR A 21 21.04 -9.74 -1.90
CA THR A 21 19.60 -9.73 -1.64
C THR A 21 19.36 -9.84 -0.14
N PRO A 22 18.47 -9.01 0.44
CA PRO A 22 18.06 -9.20 1.82
C PRO A 22 17.49 -10.62 1.96
N LYS A 23 17.84 -11.29 3.06
CA LYS A 23 17.37 -12.64 3.37
C LYS A 23 15.83 -12.66 3.26
N PRO A 24 15.22 -13.53 2.44
CA PRO A 24 13.77 -13.53 2.29
C PRO A 24 13.10 -13.84 3.63
N HIS A 25 12.04 -13.12 3.95
CA HIS A 25 11.20 -13.44 5.09
C HIS A 25 10.34 -14.63 4.70
N THR A 26 10.63 -15.80 5.27
CA THR A 26 9.92 -17.04 4.95
C THR A 26 8.86 -17.31 6.02
N LEU A 27 7.63 -17.60 5.58
CA LEU A 27 6.57 -18.12 6.43
C LEU A 27 6.47 -19.64 6.22
N THR A 28 6.52 -20.41 7.29
CA THR A 28 6.29 -21.87 7.24
C THR A 28 4.84 -22.15 7.66
N ILE A 29 4.07 -22.78 6.78
CA ILE A 29 2.67 -23.13 7.01
C ILE A 29 2.58 -24.65 7.21
N THR A 30 1.93 -25.10 8.27
CA THR A 30 1.67 -26.52 8.56
C THR A 30 0.20 -26.86 8.33
N GLY A 31 -0.08 -28.06 7.81
CA GLY A 31 -1.43 -28.53 7.50
C GLY A 31 -1.48 -30.06 7.38
N PRO A 32 -2.64 -30.66 7.06
CA PRO A 32 -3.90 -30.02 6.65
C PRO A 32 -4.80 -29.58 7.82
N THR A 33 -5.34 -28.36 7.74
CA THR A 33 -6.26 -27.79 8.75
C THR A 33 -7.39 -27.03 8.05
N THR A 34 -8.64 -27.24 8.47
CA THR A 34 -9.78 -26.45 7.99
C THR A 34 -9.92 -25.16 8.80
N LEU A 35 -10.10 -24.03 8.11
CA LEU A 35 -10.35 -22.73 8.75
C LEU A 35 -11.85 -22.55 9.00
N SER A 36 -12.23 -22.11 10.19
CA SER A 36 -13.61 -21.76 10.55
C SER A 36 -13.61 -20.52 11.44
N GLY A 37 -14.53 -19.58 11.19
CA GLY A 37 -14.66 -18.33 11.94
C GLY A 37 -15.14 -17.17 11.09
N HIS A 38 -15.21 -15.98 11.70
CA HIS A 38 -15.54 -14.73 11.04
C HIS A 38 -14.34 -13.77 11.11
N LEU A 39 -13.99 -13.16 9.98
CA LEU A 39 -12.90 -12.18 9.90
C LEU A 39 -13.46 -10.84 9.41
N PRO A 40 -13.39 -9.77 10.22
CA PRO A 40 -13.77 -8.44 9.75
C PRO A 40 -12.76 -7.95 8.72
N ILE A 41 -13.26 -7.53 7.55
CA ILE A 41 -12.42 -6.93 6.51
C ILE A 41 -12.04 -5.50 6.90
N SER A 42 -10.78 -5.15 6.66
CA SER A 42 -10.33 -3.75 6.73
C SER A 42 -10.64 -3.04 5.41
N GLY A 43 -10.77 -1.71 5.42
CA GLY A 43 -10.94 -0.98 4.17
C GLY A 43 -9.71 -1.01 3.28
N SER A 44 -9.91 -0.62 2.02
CA SER A 44 -8.91 -0.71 0.97
C SER A 44 -7.88 0.42 1.05
N LYS A 45 -6.59 0.08 1.20
CA LYS A 45 -5.48 1.04 1.07
C LYS A 45 -5.56 1.84 -0.23
N ASN A 46 -5.87 1.17 -1.34
CA ASN A 46 -5.89 1.78 -2.67
C ASN A 46 -7.02 2.82 -2.81
N SER A 47 -8.07 2.71 -1.99
CA SER A 47 -9.16 3.69 -1.95
C SER A 47 -8.94 4.76 -0.89
N SER A 48 -8.32 4.42 0.25
CA SER A 48 -8.12 5.35 1.36
C SER A 48 -7.06 6.41 1.07
N LEU A 49 -5.93 6.06 0.43
CA LEU A 49 -4.86 7.02 0.13
C LEU A 49 -5.31 8.20 -0.77
N PRO A 50 -6.01 8.00 -1.89
CA PRO A 50 -6.50 9.12 -2.69
C PRO A 50 -7.58 9.93 -1.95
N LEU A 51 -8.43 9.29 -1.13
CA LEU A 51 -9.39 10.04 -0.30
C LEU A 51 -8.67 10.93 0.71
N LEU A 52 -7.62 10.43 1.36
CA LEU A 52 -6.79 11.20 2.29
C LEU A 52 -6.19 12.42 1.60
N ALA A 53 -5.70 12.29 0.36
CA ALA A 53 -5.23 13.44 -0.42
C ALA A 53 -6.37 14.42 -0.75
N ALA A 54 -7.53 13.90 -1.17
CA ALA A 54 -8.68 14.72 -1.54
C ALA A 54 -9.22 15.56 -0.38
N THR A 55 -9.04 15.13 0.87
CA THR A 55 -9.45 15.94 2.04
C THR A 55 -8.76 17.30 2.10
N LEU A 56 -7.56 17.46 1.54
CA LEU A 56 -6.87 18.76 1.45
C LEU A 56 -7.63 19.79 0.60
N LEU A 57 -8.51 19.32 -0.30
CA LEU A 57 -9.34 20.17 -1.15
C LEU A 57 -10.65 20.57 -0.45
N CYS A 58 -10.96 19.98 0.70
CA CYS A 58 -12.16 20.29 1.46
C CYS A 58 -11.89 21.46 2.41
N SER A 59 -12.73 22.50 2.36
CA SER A 59 -12.64 23.65 3.27
C SER A 59 -13.10 23.37 4.70
N ASN A 60 -13.72 22.21 4.94
CA ASN A 60 -14.29 21.80 6.22
C ASN A 60 -13.67 20.46 6.68
N SER A 61 -13.92 20.10 7.94
CA SER A 61 -13.54 18.79 8.48
C SER A 61 -14.12 17.64 7.64
N SER A 62 -13.30 16.65 7.34
CA SER A 62 -13.64 15.43 6.62
C SER A 62 -13.55 14.22 7.53
N LEU A 63 -14.61 13.43 7.60
CA LEU A 63 -14.66 12.22 8.42
C LEU A 63 -14.67 10.98 7.52
N LEU A 64 -13.69 10.10 7.73
CA LEU A 64 -13.37 8.92 6.92
C LEU A 64 -13.56 7.65 7.74
N HIS A 65 -14.41 6.74 7.27
CA HIS A 65 -14.63 5.46 7.95
C HIS A 65 -13.79 4.34 7.34
N SER A 66 -13.45 3.33 8.14
CA SER A 66 -12.85 2.07 7.68
C SER A 66 -11.48 2.21 7.00
N VAL A 67 -10.71 3.25 7.29
CA VAL A 67 -9.35 3.41 6.75
C VAL A 67 -8.36 2.50 7.53
N PRO A 68 -7.50 1.71 6.84
CA PRO A 68 -6.56 0.81 7.49
C PRO A 68 -5.41 1.55 8.21
N THR A 69 -5.30 1.36 9.53
CA THR A 69 -4.35 2.03 10.45
C THR A 69 -2.97 1.39 10.52
N ASN A 70 -2.87 0.08 10.32
CA ASN A 70 -1.64 -0.69 10.55
C ASN A 70 -0.80 -0.89 9.28
N LEU A 71 -0.95 0.01 8.31
CA LEU A 71 -0.20 -0.03 7.06
C LEU A 71 0.82 1.10 7.03
N THR A 72 2.05 0.76 6.67
CA THR A 72 3.17 1.70 6.55
C THR A 72 2.84 2.87 5.63
N ASP A 73 2.17 2.61 4.49
CA ASP A 73 1.81 3.66 3.53
C ASP A 73 0.77 4.64 4.09
N THR A 74 -0.22 4.15 4.84
CA THR A 74 -1.20 5.02 5.49
C THR A 74 -0.50 5.94 6.49
N ASN A 75 0.40 5.39 7.31
CA ASN A 75 1.15 6.19 8.28
C ASN A 75 2.03 7.25 7.61
N ALA A 76 2.65 6.92 6.48
CA ALA A 76 3.43 7.87 5.70
C ALA A 76 2.53 9.01 5.18
N MET A 77 1.37 8.69 4.61
CA MET A 77 0.43 9.69 4.10
C MET A 77 -0.07 10.63 5.20
N LEU A 78 -0.38 10.10 6.38
CA LEU A 78 -0.80 10.91 7.53
C LEU A 78 0.30 11.83 8.02
N SER A 79 1.55 11.38 7.95
CA SER A 79 2.70 12.21 8.32
C SER A 79 2.87 13.36 7.33
N ILE A 80 2.68 13.11 6.03
CA ILE A 80 2.69 14.14 5.00
C ILE A 80 1.58 15.17 5.24
N LEU A 81 0.35 14.70 5.50
CA LEU A 81 -0.80 15.58 5.79
C LEU A 81 -0.55 16.47 7.00
N ARG A 82 0.00 15.91 8.10
CA ARG A 82 0.35 16.69 9.29
C ARG A 82 1.42 17.75 9.00
N SER A 83 2.43 17.41 8.20
CA SER A 83 3.47 18.36 7.78
C SER A 83 2.92 19.51 6.91
N LEU A 84 1.79 19.30 6.23
CA LEU A 84 1.07 20.33 5.48
C LEU A 84 0.14 21.20 6.35
N GLY A 85 0.03 20.91 7.65
CA GLY A 85 -0.80 21.67 8.60
C GLY A 85 -2.13 21.01 8.96
N ALA A 86 -2.47 19.87 8.35
CA ALA A 86 -3.72 19.17 8.67
C ALA A 86 -3.70 18.56 10.08
N LYS A 87 -4.78 18.74 10.84
CA LYS A 87 -4.98 18.08 12.13
C LYS A 87 -5.69 16.74 11.91
N VAL A 88 -5.04 15.65 12.29
CA VAL A 88 -5.58 14.28 12.12
C VAL A 88 -5.85 13.67 13.48
N GLU A 89 -7.12 13.34 13.74
CA GLU A 89 -7.55 12.57 14.90
C GLU A 89 -7.95 11.15 14.50
N VAL A 90 -7.50 10.17 15.27
CA VAL A 90 -7.71 8.76 14.99
C VAL A 90 -8.47 8.15 16.16
N ASP A 91 -9.71 7.71 15.92
CA ASP A 91 -10.46 6.97 16.90
C ASP A 91 -10.30 5.45 16.66
N ILE A 92 -9.48 4.84 17.51
CA ILE A 92 -9.16 3.42 17.47
C ILE A 92 -10.35 2.58 17.96
N GLY A 93 -11.28 3.17 18.73
CA GLY A 93 -12.45 2.48 19.29
C GLY A 93 -13.55 2.16 18.27
N ASN A 94 -13.72 3.00 17.24
CA ASN A 94 -14.85 2.91 16.30
C ASN A 94 -14.44 2.75 14.81
N LYS A 95 -13.17 2.42 14.52
CA LYS A 95 -12.60 2.30 13.15
C LYS A 95 -12.87 3.53 12.27
N SER A 96 -12.98 4.71 12.89
CA SER A 96 -13.37 5.95 12.24
C SER A 96 -12.29 7.01 12.41
N TRP A 97 -12.06 7.78 11.35
CA TRP A 97 -11.05 8.82 11.28
C TRP A 97 -11.74 10.15 11.12
N SER A 98 -11.36 11.13 11.93
CA SER A 98 -11.81 12.50 11.75
C SER A 98 -10.60 13.36 11.43
N MET A 99 -10.61 13.98 10.26
CA MET A 99 -9.56 14.89 9.84
C MET A 99 -10.14 16.30 9.77
N LEU A 100 -9.48 17.23 10.45
CA LEU A 100 -9.79 18.64 10.36
C LEU A 100 -8.62 19.32 9.66
N ILE A 101 -8.84 19.76 8.42
CA ILE A 101 -7.91 20.66 7.74
C ILE A 101 -8.11 22.04 8.36
N VAL A 102 -7.08 22.56 9.05
CA VAL A 102 -7.00 23.96 9.49
C VAL A 102 -6.11 24.71 8.53
#